data_AF-A0A2D4G193-F1
#
_entry.id   AF-A0A2D4G193-F1
#
_cell.length_a   1.000
_cell.length_b   1.000
_cell.length_c   1.000
_cell.angle_alpha   90.00
_cell.angle_beta   90.00
_cell.angle_gamma   90.00
#
_symmetry.space_group_name_H-M   'P 1'
#
loop_
_entity.id
_entity.type
_entity.pdbx_description
1 polymer ?
#
loop_
_entity_poly.entity_id
_entity_poly.type
_entity_poly.pdbx_seq_one_letter_code
_entity_poly.pdbx_strand_id
1 'polypeptide(L)'
;EVVQPFLMGCGTKEPKITQLCLAAIQRLMSHEVVSEVAAGNVINMLWQLMENSLEELKLLQTVLVLLTTNTVVHDEVLSKAIVLCFRLHFTKDNITNNTAAATVRQVVTVVFERVVAEDECYKGFIEEPVGNQGNSNRRSVST
;
A
#
# COMPACT_ATOMS: atom_id res chain seq x y z
N GLU A 1 -1.27 -16.95 -3.41
CA GLU A 1 -1.63 -18.28 -2.90
C GLU A 1 -1.07 -18.59 -1.50
N VAL A 2 0.13 -18.12 -1.12
CA VAL A 2 0.74 -18.41 0.21
C VAL A 2 0.05 -17.70 1.40
N VAL A 3 -0.61 -16.55 1.19
CA VAL A 3 -1.26 -15.78 2.27
C VAL A 3 -2.60 -16.37 2.76
N GLN A 4 -3.24 -17.22 1.95
CA GLN A 4 -4.58 -17.75 2.21
C GLN A 4 -4.73 -18.52 3.55
N PRO A 5 -3.84 -19.46 3.92
CA PRO A 5 -3.95 -20.15 5.20
C PRO A 5 -3.85 -19.20 6.40
N PHE A 6 -3.06 -18.14 6.31
CA PHE A 6 -2.95 -17.14 7.37
C PHE A 6 -4.22 -16.28 7.46
N LEU A 7 -4.82 -15.94 6.32
CA LEU A 7 -6.12 -15.24 6.27
C LEU A 7 -7.21 -16.08 6.93
N MET A 8 -7.27 -17.39 6.64
CA MET A 8 -8.20 -18.31 7.30
C MET A 8 -7.93 -18.42 8.81
N GLY A 9 -6.66 -18.45 9.22
CA GLY A 9 -6.26 -18.46 10.62
C GLY A 9 -6.73 -17.22 11.40
N CYS A 10 -6.58 -16.03 10.83
CA CYS A 10 -7.14 -14.80 11.42
C CYS A 10 -8.68 -14.83 11.50
N GLY A 11 -9.34 -15.54 10.56
CA GLY A 11 -10.79 -15.73 10.57
C GLY A 11 -11.32 -16.59 11.72
N THR A 12 -10.47 -17.38 12.40
CA THR A 12 -10.87 -18.18 13.57
C THR A 12 -11.27 -17.34 14.77
N LYS A 13 -10.87 -16.05 14.78
CA LYS A 13 -11.02 -15.10 15.89
C LYS A 13 -10.34 -15.51 17.18
N GLU A 14 -9.60 -16.62 17.17
CA GLU A 14 -8.86 -17.05 18.35
C GLU A 14 -7.61 -16.16 18.49
N PRO A 15 -7.39 -15.46 19.62
CA PRO A 15 -6.36 -14.43 19.73
C PRO A 15 -4.96 -14.95 19.43
N LYS A 16 -4.63 -16.16 19.93
CA LYS A 16 -3.30 -16.76 19.72
C LYS A 16 -3.03 -17.10 18.26
N ILE A 17 -4.04 -17.61 17.55
CA ILE A 17 -3.93 -17.96 16.13
C ILE A 17 -3.83 -16.68 15.30
N THR A 18 -4.71 -15.72 15.58
CA THR A 18 -4.74 -14.42 14.90
C THR A 18 -3.39 -13.69 15.03
N GLN A 19 -2.81 -13.67 16.24
CA GLN A 19 -1.50 -13.07 16.47
C GLN A 19 -0.39 -13.73 15.65
N LEU A 20 -0.35 -15.08 15.62
CA LEU A 20 0.65 -15.83 14.87
C LEU A 20 0.50 -15.59 13.36
N CYS A 21 -0.73 -15.62 12.84
CA CYS A 21 -1.03 -15.41 11.44
C CYS A 21 -0.73 -13.97 11.00
N LEU A 22 -1.09 -12.97 11.81
CA LEU A 22 -0.81 -11.56 11.52
C LEU A 22 0.71 -11.30 11.48
N ALA A 23 1.46 -11.84 12.44
CA ALA A 23 2.92 -11.73 12.45
C ALA A 23 3.58 -12.40 11.23
N ALA A 24 3.07 -13.56 10.80
CA ALA A 24 3.54 -14.23 9.59
C ALA A 24 3.28 -13.40 8.33
N ILE A 25 2.10 -12.77 8.22
CA ILE A 25 1.76 -11.90 7.10
C ILE A 25 2.66 -10.66 7.07
N GLN A 26 2.86 -9.99 8.21
CA GLN A 26 3.77 -8.83 8.28
C GLN A 26 5.18 -9.19 7.79
N ARG A 27 5.71 -10.36 8.18
CA ARG A 27 7.01 -10.86 7.70
C ARG A 27 7.00 -11.14 6.19
N LEU A 28 5.95 -11.77 5.67
CA LEU A 28 5.83 -12.06 4.24
C LEU A 28 5.80 -10.76 3.41
N MET A 29 5.14 -9.71 3.92
CA MET A 29 5.08 -8.41 3.27
C MET A 29 6.43 -7.70 3.21
N SER A 30 7.32 -7.94 4.18
CA SER A 30 8.70 -7.40 4.16
C SER A 30 9.59 -8.04 3.11
N HIS A 31 9.19 -9.15 2.48
CA HIS A 31 9.95 -9.82 1.42
C HIS A 31 9.50 -9.43 -0.01
N GLU A 32 8.77 -8.31 -0.18
CA GLU A 32 8.50 -7.59 -1.44
C GLU A 32 7.78 -8.36 -2.58
N VAL A 33 7.10 -9.48 -2.31
CA VAL A 33 6.30 -10.21 -3.33
C VAL A 33 4.81 -10.25 -2.99
N VAL A 34 4.20 -9.08 -2.73
CA VAL A 34 2.75 -8.99 -2.50
C VAL A 34 2.06 -8.57 -3.79
N SER A 35 1.27 -9.46 -4.39
CA SER A 35 0.41 -9.10 -5.51
C SER A 35 -0.75 -8.20 -5.05
N GLU A 36 -1.31 -7.41 -5.95
CA GLU A 36 -2.48 -6.56 -5.69
C GLU A 36 -3.64 -7.33 -5.04
N VAL A 37 -3.95 -8.52 -5.55
CA VAL A 37 -4.98 -9.42 -4.98
C VAL A 37 -4.65 -9.82 -3.53
N ALA A 38 -3.38 -10.12 -3.24
CA ALA A 38 -2.95 -10.46 -1.89
C ALA A 38 -3.06 -9.25 -0.95
N ALA A 39 -2.68 -8.06 -1.41
CA ALA A 39 -2.80 -6.83 -0.64
C ALA A 39 -4.26 -6.50 -0.32
N GLY A 40 -5.17 -6.62 -1.30
CA GLY A 40 -6.61 -6.47 -1.08
C GLY A 40 -7.17 -7.43 -0.05
N ASN A 41 -6.77 -8.71 -0.11
CA ASN A 41 -7.17 -9.71 0.87
C ASN A 41 -6.64 -9.40 2.28
N VAL A 42 -5.40 -8.91 2.40
CA VAL A 42 -4.83 -8.49 3.68
C VAL A 42 -5.63 -7.31 4.25
N ILE A 43 -5.91 -6.26 3.47
CA ILE A 43 -6.72 -5.12 3.94
C ILE A 43 -8.11 -5.56 4.39
N ASN A 44 -8.78 -6.44 3.65
CA ASN A 44 -10.09 -6.97 4.04
C ASN A 44 -10.02 -7.75 5.36
N MET A 45 -8.95 -8.51 5.58
CA MET A 45 -8.75 -9.22 6.85
C MET A 45 -8.44 -8.26 8.00
N LEU A 46 -7.59 -7.25 7.80
CA LEU A 46 -7.33 -6.21 8.80
C LEU A 46 -8.62 -5.47 9.19
N TRP A 47 -9.50 -5.23 8.23
CA TRP A 47 -10.82 -4.65 8.49
C TRP A 47 -11.66 -5.53 9.40
N GLN A 48 -11.73 -6.84 9.13
CA GLN A 48 -12.45 -7.77 10.00
C GLN A 48 -11.86 -7.79 11.42
N LEU A 49 -10.54 -7.80 11.57
CA LEU A 49 -9.90 -7.77 12.88
C LEU A 49 -10.19 -6.47 13.64
N MET A 50 -10.21 -5.32 12.95
CA MET A 50 -10.61 -4.03 13.52
C MET A 50 -12.06 -4.09 14.02
N GLU A 51 -13.00 -4.67 13.26
CA GLU A 51 -14.40 -4.80 13.69
C GLU A 51 -14.58 -5.70 14.91
N ASN A 52 -13.68 -6.67 15.12
CA ASN A 52 -13.65 -7.49 16.33
C ASN A 52 -12.80 -6.87 17.46
N SER A 53 -12.27 -5.64 17.27
CA SER A 53 -11.38 -4.95 18.23
C SER A 53 -10.18 -5.78 18.67
N LEU A 54 -9.57 -6.52 17.73
CA LEU A 54 -8.41 -7.36 17.97
C LEU A 54 -7.13 -6.72 17.43
N GLU A 55 -6.08 -6.70 18.25
CA GLU A 55 -4.72 -6.34 17.84
C GLU A 55 -4.59 -4.95 17.17
N GLU A 56 -5.38 -3.95 17.60
CA GLU A 56 -5.52 -2.64 16.95
C GLU A 56 -4.18 -1.96 16.60
N LEU A 57 -3.20 -1.99 17.50
CA LEU A 57 -1.86 -1.45 17.25
C LEU A 57 -1.13 -2.18 16.12
N LYS A 58 -1.25 -3.50 16.04
CA LYS A 58 -0.64 -4.28 14.94
C LYS A 58 -1.38 -4.05 13.63
N LEU A 59 -2.68 -3.76 13.66
CA LEU A 59 -3.41 -3.38 12.45
C LEU A 59 -2.83 -2.09 11.86
N LEU A 60 -2.67 -1.05 12.69
CA LEU A 60 -2.07 0.23 12.28
C LEU A 60 -0.67 0.04 11.69
N GLN A 61 0.17 -0.75 12.36
CA GLN A 61 1.51 -1.05 11.86
C GLN A 61 1.48 -1.80 10.52
N THR A 62 0.59 -2.79 10.37
CA THR A 62 0.49 -3.58 9.13
C THR A 62 0.04 -2.72 7.97
N VAL A 63 -0.98 -1.87 8.17
CA VAL A 63 -1.46 -0.93 7.13
C VAL A 63 -0.34 0.01 6.73
N LEU A 64 0.37 0.58 7.70
CA LEU A 64 1.45 1.51 7.42
C LEU A 64 2.58 0.84 6.62
N VAL A 65 3.03 -0.34 7.03
CA VAL A 65 4.05 -1.10 6.29
C VAL A 65 3.56 -1.39 4.87
N LEU A 66 2.32 -1.89 4.70
CA LEU A 66 1.77 -2.18 3.37
C LEU A 66 1.82 -0.97 2.43
N LEU A 67 1.39 0.19 2.93
CA LEU A 67 1.31 1.41 2.15
C LEU A 67 2.68 2.10 1.98
N THR A 68 3.66 1.83 2.83
CA THR A 68 5.00 2.42 2.64
C THR A 68 5.90 1.57 1.75
N THR A 69 5.72 0.25 1.73
CA THR A 69 6.62 -0.67 1.01
C THR A 69 6.10 -1.09 -0.35
N ASN A 70 4.79 -1.02 -0.60
CA ASN A 70 4.21 -1.55 -1.84
C ASN A 70 3.27 -0.52 -2.47
N THR A 71 3.52 -0.15 -3.72
CA THR A 71 2.63 0.76 -4.45
C THR A 71 1.33 0.08 -4.90
N VAL A 72 1.25 -1.26 -4.97
CA VAL A 72 0.12 -2.06 -5.51
C VAL A 72 -1.26 -1.85 -4.85
N VAL A 73 -1.36 -1.05 -3.79
CA VAL A 73 -2.62 -0.74 -3.11
C VAL A 73 -3.19 0.57 -3.64
N HIS A 74 -4.30 0.48 -4.38
CA HIS A 74 -4.95 1.57 -5.08
C HIS A 74 -6.48 1.58 -4.83
N ASP A 75 -7.17 2.60 -5.36
CA ASP A 75 -8.63 2.70 -5.45
C ASP A 75 -9.39 2.36 -4.14
N GLU A 76 -10.34 1.42 -4.22
CA GLU A 76 -11.20 1.03 -3.11
C GLU A 76 -10.39 0.42 -1.96
N VAL A 77 -9.33 -0.34 -2.26
CA VAL A 77 -8.49 -0.99 -1.25
C VAL A 77 -7.72 0.06 -0.45
N LEU A 78 -7.18 1.08 -1.13
CA LEU A 78 -6.53 2.20 -0.48
C LEU A 78 -7.51 2.98 0.40
N SER A 79 -8.72 3.25 -0.11
CA SER A 79 -9.76 3.94 0.66
C SER A 79 -10.13 3.19 1.94
N LYS A 80 -10.27 1.87 1.88
CA LYS A 80 -10.53 1.01 3.04
C LYS A 80 -9.41 1.08 4.07
N ALA A 81 -8.15 1.06 3.63
CA ALA A 81 -6.99 1.18 4.51
C ALA A 81 -6.97 2.53 5.26
N ILE A 82 -7.26 3.63 4.57
CA ILE A 82 -7.33 4.97 5.17
C ILE A 82 -8.49 5.05 6.19
N VAL A 83 -9.67 4.56 5.82
CA VAL A 83 -10.84 4.54 6.71
C VAL A 83 -10.58 3.70 7.97
N LEU A 84 -9.89 2.56 7.84
CA LEU A 84 -9.46 1.74 8.98
C LEU A 84 -8.61 2.56 9.96
N CYS A 85 -7.59 3.28 9.47
CA CYS A 85 -6.76 4.14 10.32
C CYS A 85 -7.57 5.24 11.02
N PHE A 86 -8.52 5.87 10.31
CA PHE A 86 -9.40 6.87 10.93
C PHE A 86 -10.31 6.26 11.99
N ARG A 87 -10.91 5.09 11.76
CA ARG A 87 -11.74 4.42 12.76
C ARG A 87 -10.95 4.12 14.03
N LEU A 88 -9.70 3.67 13.88
CA LEU A 88 -8.80 3.43 15.01
C LEU A 88 -8.36 4.72 15.72
N HIS A 89 -8.36 5.87 15.04
CA HIS A 89 -8.09 7.17 15.66
C HIS A 89 -9.23 7.63 16.59
N PHE A 90 -10.44 7.13 16.42
CA PHE A 90 -11.57 7.46 17.30
C PHE A 90 -11.82 6.41 18.40
N THR A 91 -10.86 5.52 18.66
CA THR A 91 -10.97 4.56 19.77
C THR A 91 -10.79 5.24 21.12
N LYS A 92 -11.31 4.60 22.18
CA LYS A 92 -11.23 5.11 23.56
C LYS A 92 -9.86 4.87 24.19
N ASP A 93 -9.05 3.98 23.63
CA ASP A 93 -7.71 3.70 24.12
C ASP A 93 -6.74 4.79 23.66
N ASN A 94 -6.16 5.54 24.61
CA ASN A 94 -5.29 6.68 24.30
C ASN A 94 -4.03 6.27 23.53
N ILE A 95 -3.49 5.07 23.78
CA ILE A 95 -2.28 4.60 23.11
C ILE A 95 -2.58 4.34 21.64
N THR A 96 -3.65 3.61 21.36
CA THR A 96 -4.13 3.32 20.01
C THR A 96 -4.53 4.59 19.27
N ASN A 97 -5.26 5.50 19.93
CA ASN A 97 -5.67 6.78 19.36
C ASN A 97 -4.46 7.62 18.90
N ASN A 98 -3.48 7.83 19.80
CA ASN A 98 -2.28 8.60 19.46
C ASN A 98 -1.46 7.94 18.35
N THR A 99 -1.34 6.61 18.39
CA THR A 99 -0.65 5.85 17.35
C THR A 99 -1.37 5.99 16.01
N ALA A 100 -2.69 5.84 16.00
CA ALA A 100 -3.51 6.00 14.80
C ALA A 100 -3.41 7.41 14.23
N ALA A 101 -3.39 8.44 15.08
CA ALA A 101 -3.21 9.82 14.63
C ALA A 101 -1.87 10.00 13.87
N ALA A 102 -0.79 9.41 14.38
CA ALA A 102 0.50 9.40 13.68
C ALA A 102 0.45 8.61 12.38
N THR A 103 -0.16 7.41 12.40
CA THR A 103 -0.33 6.57 11.21
C THR A 103 -1.15 7.27 10.14
N VAL A 104 -2.25 7.94 10.47
CA VAL A 104 -3.08 8.69 9.52
C VAL A 104 -2.25 9.77 8.82
N ARG A 105 -1.50 10.57 9.58
CA ARG A 105 -0.62 11.59 8.99
C ARG A 105 0.37 10.97 8.02
N GLN A 106 1.01 9.87 8.41
CA GLN A 106 2.00 9.20 7.58
C GLN A 106 1.40 8.57 6.33
N VAL A 107 0.24 7.90 6.45
CA VAL A 107 -0.48 7.33 5.31
C VAL A 107 -0.87 8.42 4.32
N VAL A 108 -1.40 9.55 4.79
CA VAL A 108 -1.72 10.69 3.91
C VAL A 108 -0.46 11.20 3.22
N THR A 109 0.63 11.44 3.94
CA THR A 109 1.91 11.85 3.34
C THR A 109 2.36 10.90 2.24
N VAL A 110 2.38 9.59 2.52
CA VAL A 110 2.81 8.56 1.56
C VAL A 110 1.92 8.53 0.31
N VAL A 111 0.60 8.68 0.47
CA VAL A 111 -0.32 8.71 -0.68
C VAL A 111 -0.03 9.93 -1.56
N PHE A 112 0.18 11.11 -0.97
CA PHE A 112 0.51 12.30 -1.74
C PHE A 112 1.91 12.22 -2.38
N GLU A 113 2.89 11.62 -1.72
CA GLU A 113 4.22 11.37 -2.31
C GLU A 113 4.13 10.47 -3.54
N ARG A 114 3.28 9.44 -3.51
CA ARG A 114 3.02 8.58 -4.67
C ARG A 114 2.43 9.36 -5.85
N VAL A 115 1.46 10.24 -5.59
CA VAL A 115 0.84 11.07 -6.63
C VAL A 115 1.89 11.96 -7.29
N VAL A 116 2.76 12.60 -6.49
CA VAL A 116 3.86 13.41 -7.03
C VAL A 116 4.81 12.57 -7.89
N ALA A 117 5.20 11.38 -7.43
CA ALA A 117 6.07 10.48 -8.20
C ALA A 117 5.41 10.01 -9.52
N GLU A 118 4.10 9.76 -9.50
CA GLU A 118 3.33 9.39 -10.69
C GLU A 118 3.23 10.54 -11.69
N ASP A 119 2.97 11.77 -11.23
CA ASP A 119 2.93 12.98 -12.07
C ASP A 119 4.28 13.25 -12.76
N GLU A 120 5.40 13.11 -12.03
CA GLU A 120 6.74 13.29 -12.61
C GLU A 120 7.08 12.21 -13.63
N CYS A 121 6.66 10.96 -13.39
CA CYS A 121 6.78 9.87 -14.36
C CYS A 121 5.98 10.18 -15.63
N TYR A 122 4.75 10.69 -15.48
CA TYR A 122 3.88 11.04 -16.61
C TYR A 122 4.44 12.16 -17.48
N LYS A 123 5.07 13.19 -16.89
CA LYS A 123 5.76 14.26 -17.64
C LYS A 123 6.93 13.71 -18.48
N GLY A 124 7.67 12.74 -17.94
CA GLY A 124 8.76 12.07 -18.66
C GLY A 124 8.33 11.36 -19.94
N PHE A 125 7.08 10.88 -20.01
CA PHE A 125 6.52 10.27 -21.22
C PHE A 125 6.02 11.29 -22.26
N ILE A 126 5.69 12.51 -21.85
CA ILE A 126 5.21 13.57 -22.76
C ILE A 126 6.39 14.32 -23.41
N GLU A 127 7.58 14.28 -22.79
CA GLU A 127 8.79 14.96 -23.29
C GLU A 127 9.69 14.11 -24.22
N GLU A 128 9.24 12.98 -24.78
CA GLU A 128 9.93 12.39 -25.94
C GLU A 128 9.62 13.23 -27.20
N PRO A 129 10.61 13.96 -27.78
CA PRO A 129 10.35 14.77 -28.96
C PRO A 129 10.32 13.88 -30.20
N VAL A 130 9.22 14.00 -30.95
CA VAL A 130 9.08 13.60 -32.35
C VAL A 130 10.33 14.02 -33.14
N GLY A 131 10.86 13.06 -33.90
CA GLY A 131 12.21 13.06 -34.42
C GLY A 131 12.64 14.26 -35.26
N ASN A 132 13.90 14.64 -35.09
CA ASN A 132 14.60 15.50 -36.02
C ASN A 132 15.35 14.62 -37.04
N GLN A 133 14.62 14.07 -38.01
CA GLN A 133 15.23 13.51 -39.22
C GLN A 133 15.70 14.70 -40.07
N GLY A 134 16.88 15.22 -39.73
CA GLY A 134 17.60 16.24 -40.48
C GLY A 134 17.98 15.70 -41.85
N ASN A 135 17.06 15.87 -42.79
CA ASN A 135 17.22 15.54 -44.20
C ASN A 135 18.28 16.46 -44.83
N SER A 136 19.55 16.06 -44.80
CA SER A 136 20.63 16.69 -45.59
C SER A 136 20.97 15.81 -46.80
N ASN A 137 19.97 15.53 -47.62
CA ASN A 137 20.17 15.08 -49.00
C ASN A 137 20.32 16.34 -49.88
N ARG A 138 21.51 16.96 -49.89
CA ARG A 138 21.88 17.93 -50.93
C ARG A 138 23.06 17.39 -51.72
N ARG A 139 22.71 16.76 -52.86
CA ARG A 139 23.57 16.46 -54.00
C ARG A 139 24.50 17.62 -54.36
N SER A 140 25.77 17.30 -54.59
CA SER A 140 26.65 17.79 -55.69
C SER A 140 28.09 17.34 -55.39
N VAL A 141 28.62 16.22 -55.92
CA VAL A 141 29.13 15.96 -57.29
C VAL A 141 30.41 16.75 -57.65
N SER A 142 31.50 15.98 -57.86
CA SER A 142 32.76 16.25 -58.59
C SER A 142 33.77 17.20 -57.92
N THR A 143 35.10 17.03 -57.98
CA THR A 143 36.02 16.18 -58.76
C THR A 143 37.25 15.91 -57.89
#